data_AF-A0A2V6M5K7-F1
#
_entry.id   AF-A0A2V6M5K7-F1
#
_cell.length_a   1.000
_cell.length_b   1.000
_cell.length_c   1.000
_cell.angle_alpha   90.00
_cell.angle_beta   90.00
_cell.angle_gamma   90.00
#
_symmetry.space_group_name_H-M   'P 1'
#
loop_
_entity.id
_entity.type
_entity.pdbx_description
1 polymer ?
#
loop_
_entity_poly.entity_id
_entity_poly.type
_entity_poly.pdbx_seq_one_letter_code
_entity_poly.pdbx_strand_id
1 'polypeptide(L)'
;MKQGSALDEEAFERGTSVYFPGRAIAMLPERLSNGICSLNPRVERLTFSVDIEIDRRGRFADRKVYKSVIRTKERMTYTDVNAILIGVGAAVPGRTAAGEAPAATQELLQRYRSL
;
A
#
# COMPACT_ATOMS: atom_id res chain seq x y z
N MET A 1 -9.87 1.84 -16.68
CA MET A 1 -10.15 0.78 -17.66
C MET A 1 -11.64 0.80 -17.95
N LYS A 2 -12.03 0.74 -19.22
CA LYS A 2 -13.43 0.72 -19.63
C LYS A 2 -13.76 -0.70 -20.10
N GLN A 3 -14.94 -1.20 -19.73
CA GLN A 3 -15.39 -2.53 -20.12
C GLN A 3 -15.42 -2.68 -21.65
N GLY A 4 -14.97 -3.82 -22.16
CA GLY A 4 -14.91 -4.14 -23.60
C GLY A 4 -13.87 -3.34 -24.39
N SER A 5 -12.88 -2.75 -23.70
CA SER A 5 -11.71 -2.18 -24.38
C SER A 5 -10.62 -3.23 -24.56
N ALA A 6 -9.70 -3.04 -25.51
CA ALA A 6 -8.57 -3.96 -25.69
C ALA A 6 -7.75 -4.19 -24.41
N LEU A 7 -7.67 -3.18 -23.53
CA LEU A 7 -7.02 -3.30 -22.23
C LEU A 7 -7.81 -4.20 -21.26
N ASP A 8 -9.15 -4.13 -21.31
CA ASP A 8 -10.04 -4.96 -20.49
C ASP A 8 -10.02 -6.42 -20.97
N GLU A 9 -10.04 -6.63 -22.29
CA GLU A 9 -9.90 -7.96 -22.91
C GLU A 9 -8.57 -8.61 -22.56
N GLU A 10 -7.44 -7.92 -22.73
CA GLU A 10 -6.12 -8.45 -22.36
C GLU A 10 -6.01 -8.74 -20.85
N ALA A 11 -6.57 -7.87 -20.00
CA ALA A 11 -6.58 -8.08 -18.56
C ALA A 11 -7.44 -9.31 -18.19
N PHE A 12 -8.56 -9.50 -18.88
CA PHE A 12 -9.43 -10.66 -18.71
C PHE A 12 -8.76 -11.96 -19.16
N GLU A 13 -8.07 -11.96 -20.30
CA GLU A 13 -7.31 -13.12 -20.80
C GLU A 13 -6.17 -13.51 -19.87
N ARG A 14 -5.43 -12.53 -19.31
CA ARG A 14 -4.37 -12.79 -18.34
C ARG A 14 -4.90 -13.26 -16.98
N GLY A 15 -6.03 -12.70 -16.54
CA GLY A 15 -6.73 -13.00 -15.29
C GLY A 15 -6.01 -12.53 -14.00
N THR A 16 -4.69 -12.72 -13.90
CA THR A 16 -3.89 -12.30 -12.74
C THR A 16 -2.44 -12.00 -13.12
N SER A 17 -1.71 -11.32 -12.23
CA SER A 17 -0.27 -11.18 -12.37
C SER A 17 0.43 -12.43 -11.83
N VAL A 18 1.43 -12.93 -12.55
CA VAL A 18 2.17 -14.16 -12.19
C VAL A 18 3.59 -13.79 -11.78
N TYR A 19 3.99 -14.22 -10.58
CA TYR A 19 5.29 -13.90 -10.00
C TYR A 19 6.20 -15.13 -10.03
N PHE A 20 7.21 -15.10 -10.91
CA PHE A 20 8.29 -16.10 -10.97
C PHE A 20 9.49 -15.64 -10.14
N PRO A 21 10.41 -16.56 -9.78
CA PRO A 21 11.72 -16.16 -9.29
C PRO A 21 12.39 -15.18 -10.25
N GLY A 22 12.69 -13.96 -9.78
CA GLY A 22 13.40 -12.93 -10.54
C GLY A 22 12.56 -12.13 -11.56
N ARG A 23 11.29 -12.46 -11.81
CA ARG A 23 10.44 -11.66 -12.72
C ARG A 23 8.94 -11.75 -12.40
N ALA A 24 8.22 -10.67 -12.66
CA ALA A 24 6.76 -10.65 -12.61
C ALA A 24 6.19 -10.46 -14.02
N ILE A 25 5.21 -11.28 -14.38
CA ILE A 25 4.39 -11.10 -15.59
C ILE A 25 3.12 -10.37 -15.16
N ALA A 26 3.06 -9.07 -15.44
CA ALA A 26 1.97 -8.22 -14.99
C ALA A 26 0.69 -8.44 -15.81
N MET A 27 -0.45 -8.43 -15.12
CA MET A 27 -1.78 -8.44 -15.75
C MET A 27 -2.05 -7.15 -16.53
N LEU A 28 -1.55 -6.02 -16.04
CA LEU A 28 -1.72 -4.71 -16.64
C LEU A 28 -0.37 -4.14 -17.10
N PRO A 29 -0.35 -3.26 -18.11
CA PRO A 29 0.85 -2.52 -18.50
C PRO A 29 1.46 -1.75 -17.32
N GLU A 30 2.78 -1.69 -17.26
CA GLU A 30 3.52 -1.06 -16.14
C GLU A 30 3.13 0.39 -15.87
N ARG A 31 2.81 1.16 -16.92
CA ARG A 31 2.34 2.56 -16.77
C ARG A 31 1.07 2.65 -15.92
N LEU A 32 0.21 1.63 -15.96
CA LEU A 32 -0.98 1.54 -15.12
C LEU A 32 -0.66 0.91 -13.77
N SER A 33 -0.10 -0.29 -13.75
CA SER A 33 0.12 -1.03 -12.49
C SER A 33 1.09 -0.32 -11.54
N ASN A 34 2.27 0.10 -12.03
CA ASN A 34 3.31 0.75 -11.22
C ASN A 34 3.15 2.28 -11.18
N GLY A 35 2.39 2.85 -12.12
CA GLY A 35 2.18 4.29 -12.25
C GLY A 35 0.88 4.77 -11.64
N ILE A 36 -0.18 4.75 -12.46
CA ILE A 36 -1.47 5.42 -12.16
C ILE A 36 -2.25 4.69 -11.06
N CYS A 37 -2.29 3.35 -11.09
CA CYS A 37 -3.01 2.54 -10.12
C CYS A 37 -2.20 2.30 -8.84
N SER A 38 -0.87 2.45 -8.89
CA SER A 38 -0.03 2.37 -7.70
C SER A 38 -0.26 3.57 -6.79
N LEU A 39 -0.40 3.32 -5.49
CA LEU A 39 -0.56 4.33 -4.44
C LEU A 39 0.78 4.96 -4.06
N ASN A 40 1.50 5.46 -5.06
CA ASN A 40 2.80 6.10 -4.89
C ASN A 40 2.72 7.27 -3.89
N PRO A 41 3.72 7.43 -3.01
CA PRO A 41 3.66 8.39 -1.93
C PRO A 41 3.67 9.83 -2.45
N ARG A 42 3.06 10.72 -1.67
CA ARG A 42 3.01 12.18 -1.86
C ARG A 42 2.37 12.62 -3.18
N VAL A 43 1.55 11.79 -3.81
CA VAL A 43 0.75 12.16 -4.99
C VAL A 43 -0.71 11.75 -4.76
N GLU A 44 -1.64 12.54 -5.31
CA GLU A 44 -3.07 12.21 -5.25
C GLU A 44 -3.40 11.00 -6.12
N ARG A 45 -4.27 10.13 -5.60
CA ARG A 45 -4.71 8.89 -6.23
C ARG A 45 -6.20 8.66 -6.03
N LEU A 46 -6.85 8.26 -7.12
CA LEU A 46 -8.23 7.79 -7.08
C LEU A 46 -8.27 6.39 -6.49
N THR A 47 -9.13 6.18 -5.51
CA THR A 47 -9.28 4.92 -4.81
C THR A 47 -10.75 4.56 -4.62
N PHE A 48 -10.97 3.28 -4.31
CA PHE A 48 -12.22 2.80 -3.80
C PHE A 48 -11.98 2.39 -2.35
N SER A 49 -12.50 3.18 -1.41
CA SER A 49 -12.25 3.01 0.02
C SER A 49 -13.33 2.15 0.68
N VAL A 50 -12.91 1.39 1.68
CA VAL A 50 -13.79 0.68 2.61
C VAL A 50 -13.41 1.13 4.02
N ASP A 51 -14.30 1.89 4.65
CA ASP A 51 -14.14 2.27 6.06
C ASP A 51 -14.86 1.22 6.90
N ILE A 52 -14.15 0.58 7.83
CA ILE A 52 -14.67 -0.51 8.66
C ILE A 52 -14.59 -0.09 10.13
N GLU A 53 -15.70 -0.23 10.84
CA GLU A 53 -15.74 -0.07 12.29
C GLU A 53 -15.59 -1.45 12.96
N ILE A 54 -14.63 -1.56 13.87
CA ILE A 54 -14.30 -2.78 14.60
C ILE A 54 -14.34 -2.47 16.10
N ASP A 55 -15.04 -3.29 16.89
CA ASP A 55 -15.12 -3.11 18.34
C ASP A 55 -13.80 -3.52 19.05
N ARG A 56 -13.72 -3.24 20.35
CA ARG A 56 -12.52 -3.58 21.16
C ARG A 56 -12.21 -5.08 21.24
N ARG A 57 -13.15 -5.95 20.87
CA ARG A 57 -12.97 -7.41 20.83
C ARG A 57 -12.63 -7.90 19.43
N GLY A 58 -12.43 -7.00 18.46
CA GLY A 58 -12.12 -7.35 17.08
C GLY A 58 -13.35 -7.74 16.25
N ARG A 59 -14.57 -7.46 16.73
CA ARG A 59 -15.80 -7.82 16.00
C ARG A 59 -16.20 -6.70 15.05
N PHE A 60 -16.64 -7.10 13.86
CA PHE A 60 -17.18 -6.19 12.86
C PHE A 60 -18.45 -5.51 13.37
N ALA A 61 -18.48 -4.17 13.31
CA ALA A 61 -19.63 -3.37 13.70
C ALA A 61 -20.37 -2.80 12.48
N ASP A 62 -19.65 -2.11 11.59
CA ASP A 62 -20.22 -1.47 10.39
C ASP A 62 -19.18 -1.31 9.27
N ARG A 63 -19.63 -1.03 8.04
CA ARG A 63 -18.76 -0.61 6.93
C ARG A 63 -19.42 0.41 5.99
N LYS A 64 -18.59 1.28 5.42
CA LYS A 64 -18.97 2.18 4.32
C LYS A 64 -18.05 1.99 3.13
N VAL A 65 -18.62 1.97 1.93
CA VAL A 65 -17.91 1.73 0.68
C VAL A 65 -18.15 2.90 -0.27
N TYR A 66 -17.09 3.57 -0.72
CA TYR A 66 -17.22 4.77 -1.55
C TYR A 66 -15.97 5.06 -2.40
N LYS A 67 -16.15 5.86 -3.45
CA LYS A 67 -15.03 6.40 -4.25
C LYS A 67 -14.37 7.55 -3.51
N SER A 68 -13.05 7.58 -3.51
CA SER A 68 -12.26 8.53 -2.72
C SER A 68 -11.03 9.02 -3.47
N VAL A 69 -10.42 10.08 -2.94
CA VAL A 69 -9.09 10.55 -3.36
C VAL A 69 -8.20 10.55 -2.13
N ILE A 70 -7.04 9.91 -2.23
CA ILE A 70 -6.05 9.87 -1.14
C ILE A 70 -4.70 10.42 -1.59
N ARG A 71 -3.90 10.87 -0.62
CA ARG A 71 -2.49 11.21 -0.81
C ARG A 71 -1.66 10.50 0.26
N THR A 72 -1.11 9.34 -0.08
CA THR A 72 -0.28 8.54 0.84
C THR A 72 0.90 9.38 1.34
N LYS A 73 1.14 9.40 2.66
CA LYS A 73 2.29 10.15 3.21
C LYS A 73 3.61 9.52 2.78
N GLU A 74 3.79 8.23 3.06
CA GLU A 74 5.03 7.51 2.76
C GLU A 74 4.84 6.07 2.30
N ARG A 75 5.85 5.57 1.57
CA ARG A 75 6.01 4.15 1.25
C ARG A 75 6.85 3.51 2.34
N MET A 76 6.30 2.49 2.99
CA MET A 76 6.98 1.72 4.01
C MET A 76 7.11 0.26 3.57
N THR A 77 8.13 -0.40 4.07
CA THR A 77 8.32 -1.85 4.01
C THR A 77 7.91 -2.49 5.33
N TYR A 78 7.70 -3.81 5.34
CA TYR A 78 7.45 -4.56 6.59
C TYR A 78 8.54 -4.34 7.63
N THR A 79 9.79 -4.21 7.18
CA THR A 79 10.94 -3.90 8.01
C THR A 79 10.77 -2.56 8.73
N ASP A 80 10.37 -1.51 8.01
CA ASP A 80 10.21 -0.16 8.57
C ASP A 80 9.10 -0.15 9.64
N VAL A 81 7.98 -0.81 9.35
CA VAL A 81 6.85 -0.93 10.30
C VAL A 81 7.23 -1.75 11.53
N ASN A 82 8.00 -2.83 11.37
CA ASN A 82 8.45 -3.64 12.50
C ASN A 82 9.39 -2.85 13.43
N ALA A 83 10.31 -2.07 12.86
CA ALA A 83 11.20 -1.21 13.63
C ALA A 83 10.42 -0.17 14.47
N ILE A 84 9.35 0.40 13.88
CA ILE A 84 8.39 1.27 14.58
C ILE A 84 7.78 0.53 15.78
N LEU A 85 7.16 -0.63 15.55
CA LEU A 85 6.39 -1.33 16.59
C LEU A 85 7.25 -1.80 17.77
N ILE A 86 8.47 -2.28 17.52
CA ILE A 86 9.37 -2.80 18.57
C ILE A 86 10.11 -1.64 19.28
N GLY A 87 10.07 -0.42 18.73
CA GLY A 87 10.79 0.74 19.29
C GLY A 87 12.31 0.65 19.15
N VAL A 88 12.79 -0.24 18.27
CA VAL A 88 14.20 -0.41 17.96
C VAL A 88 14.50 0.43 16.72
N GLY A 89 15.06 1.61 16.94
CA GLY A 89 15.78 2.33 15.89
C GLY A 89 17.08 1.61 15.59
N ALA A 90 17.05 0.48 14.89
CA ALA A 90 18.29 -0.18 14.47
C ALA A 90 18.09 -1.01 13.20
N ALA A 91 19.01 -0.74 12.27
CA ALA A 91 19.35 -1.45 11.05
C ALA A 91 18.95 -2.93 11.06
N VAL A 92 18.17 -3.31 10.06
CA VAL A 92 17.99 -4.72 9.71
C VAL A 92 19.29 -5.23 9.04
N PRO A 93 19.86 -6.35 9.50
CA PRO A 93 21.09 -6.89 8.92
C PRO A 93 20.86 -7.27 7.45
N GLY A 94 21.70 -6.76 6.54
CA GLY A 94 21.74 -7.18 5.14
C GLY A 94 21.17 -6.20 4.10
N ARG A 95 20.75 -4.99 4.49
CA ARG A 95 20.51 -3.88 3.54
C ARG A 95 21.23 -2.63 4.00
N THR A 96 22.09 -2.11 3.13
CA THR A 96 22.76 -0.82 3.28
C THR A 96 21.76 0.26 3.66
N ALA A 97 22.16 1.08 4.63
CA ALA A 97 21.48 2.30 5.02
C ALA A 97 21.26 3.20 3.81
N ALA A 98 20.08 3.12 3.21
CA ALA A 98 19.60 4.03 2.19
C ALA A 98 18.14 4.34 2.53
N GLY A 99 18.00 5.26 3.49
CA GLY A 99 16.72 5.73 4.02
C GLY A 99 16.81 5.83 5.52
N GLU A 100 17.11 7.02 6.04
CA GLU A 100 16.72 7.39 7.40
C GLU A 100 15.28 6.92 7.64
N ALA A 101 14.97 6.42 8.84
CA ALA A 101 13.59 6.16 9.23
C ALA A 101 12.76 7.39 8.83
N PRO A 102 11.75 7.27 7.95
CA PRO A 102 11.05 8.43 7.40
C PRO A 102 10.65 9.35 8.54
N ALA A 103 10.73 10.68 8.40
CA ALA A 103 10.35 11.60 9.49
C ALA A 103 8.95 11.30 10.08
N ALA A 104 8.05 10.71 9.27
CA ALA A 104 6.73 10.21 9.64
C ALA A 104 6.74 9.10 10.73
N THR A 105 7.87 8.43 10.94
CA THR A 105 8.07 7.33 11.91
C THR A 105 7.88 7.83 13.34
N GLN A 106 8.40 9.01 13.68
CA GLN A 106 8.24 9.60 15.01
C GLN A 106 6.82 10.14 15.22
N GLU A 107 6.22 10.76 14.20
CA GLU A 107 4.84 11.28 14.24
C GLU A 107 3.81 10.13 14.41
N LEU A 108 3.99 9.01 13.70
CA LEU A 108 3.13 7.83 13.83
C LEU A 108 3.28 7.15 15.20
N LEU A 109 4.50 7.07 15.72
CA LEU A 109 4.76 6.52 17.06
C LEU A 109 4.13 7.36 18.17
N GLN A 110 4.25 8.69 18.07
CA GLN A 110 3.60 9.60 19.01
C GLN A 110 2.08 9.44 18.96
N ARG A 111 1.50 9.34 17.76
CA ARG A 111 0.05 9.14 17.60
C ARG A 111 -0.42 7.78 18.13
N TYR A 112 0.33 6.71 17.87
CA TYR A 112 0.01 5.37 18.35
C TYR A 112 0.07 5.28 19.88
N ARG A 113 1.06 5.93 20.52
CA ARG A 113 1.17 5.99 21.99
C ARG A 113 0.12 6.86 22.68
N SER A 114 -0.57 7.71 21.92
CA SER A 114 -1.64 8.59 22.43
C SER A 114 -3.05 7.99 22.33
N LEU A 115 -3.19 6.80 21.73
CA LEU A 115 -4.42 6.00 21.68
C LEU A 115 -4.42 4.93 22.76
#